data_AF-A0A6P2D2C2-F1
#
_entry.id   AF-A0A6P2D2C2-F1
#
_cell.length_a   1.000
_cell.length_b   1.000
_cell.length_c   1.000
_cell.angle_alpha   90.00
_cell.angle_beta   90.00
_cell.angle_gamma   90.00
#
_symmetry.space_group_name_H-M   'P 1'
#
loop_
_entity.id
_entity.type
_entity.pdbx_description
1 polymer ?
#
loop_
_entity_poly.entity_id
_entity_poly.type
_entity_poly.pdbx_seq_one_letter_code
_entity_poly.pdbx_strand_id
1 'polypeptide(L)'
;MSTEQQPPATQPLVKTEPKAEPNALAETLTGGWEKFKQGQLVSYRVMALTLVIVAAIGVTYYILVSNKKVESSKWVEWDSLASTASMEEYAKKNPNTTQARLATLEVARTQLGADGIERLSAQDKDVRKKAVESIEKAREAFPKLADEFKDDPLLKTQCLLGAAKAEAALVGMLKDDSLDQFRGDPKKAVDWLDKVAEAAPDTDWGKDSKKFADELRNLNTKDQIVKLQTIVYSIQAPSLPTLDPKLPSLSGLPGSGGQPIVLP
;
A
#
# COMPACT_ATOMS: atom_id res chain seq x y z
N MET A 1 -2.45 3.80 93.23
CA MET A 1 -1.47 4.55 92.42
C MET A 1 -0.89 3.59 91.39
N SER A 2 -0.61 4.10 90.19
CA SER A 2 -0.07 3.42 88.99
C SER A 2 -1.11 2.63 88.18
N THR A 3 -1.79 3.22 87.18
CA THR A 3 -1.41 3.44 85.76
C THR A 3 -1.28 2.17 84.92
N GLU A 4 -2.37 1.81 84.23
CA GLU A 4 -2.35 0.95 83.05
C GLU A 4 -2.74 1.81 81.83
N GLN A 5 -1.79 1.95 80.90
CA GLN A 5 -1.95 2.63 79.62
C GLN A 5 -2.80 1.77 78.68
N GLN A 6 -3.90 2.33 78.19
CA GLN A 6 -4.70 1.75 77.11
C GLN A 6 -4.21 2.30 75.76
N PRO A 7 -4.03 1.46 74.73
CA PRO A 7 -3.41 1.83 73.46
C PRO A 7 -4.30 2.73 72.57
N PRO A 8 -3.71 3.53 71.65
CA PRO A 8 -4.46 4.46 70.81
C PRO A 8 -5.28 3.75 69.73
N ALA A 9 -6.49 4.26 69.50
CA ALA A 9 -7.44 3.79 68.51
C ALA A 9 -6.95 4.03 67.06
N THR A 10 -7.04 2.98 66.25
CA THR A 10 -6.81 2.94 64.81
C THR A 10 -7.74 3.91 64.08
N GLN A 11 -7.19 4.87 63.32
CA GLN A 11 -7.97 5.69 62.40
C GLN A 11 -8.33 4.86 61.14
N PRO A 12 -9.58 4.92 60.64
CA PRO A 12 -9.90 4.35 59.33
C PRO A 12 -9.39 5.26 58.21
N LEU A 13 -8.61 4.67 57.30
CA LEU A 13 -8.18 5.26 56.03
C LEU A 13 -9.42 5.64 55.19
N VAL A 14 -9.66 6.94 55.04
CA VAL A 14 -10.64 7.47 54.10
C VAL A 14 -10.15 7.18 52.68
N LYS A 15 -10.76 6.18 52.06
CA LYS A 15 -10.62 5.90 50.63
C LYS A 15 -11.37 6.99 49.87
N THR A 16 -10.66 8.04 49.44
CA THR A 16 -11.20 9.00 48.48
C THR A 16 -11.34 8.29 47.13
N GLU A 17 -12.56 7.88 46.79
CA GLU A 17 -12.92 7.59 45.40
C GLU A 17 -12.77 8.89 44.59
N PRO A 18 -12.13 8.86 43.41
CA PRO A 18 -12.08 10.02 42.55
C PRO A 18 -13.49 10.27 42.01
N LYS A 19 -14.15 11.33 42.49
CA LYS A 19 -15.33 11.88 41.83
C LYS A 19 -14.92 12.25 40.41
N ALA A 20 -15.41 11.47 39.44
CA ALA A 20 -15.32 11.82 38.03
C ALA A 20 -16.02 13.16 37.84
N GLU A 21 -15.23 14.22 37.57
CA GLU A 21 -15.77 15.50 37.16
C GLU A 21 -16.61 15.28 35.90
N PRO A 22 -17.89 15.71 35.89
CA PRO A 22 -18.70 15.60 34.69
C PRO A 22 -18.05 16.46 33.60
N ASN A 23 -17.64 15.81 32.51
CA ASN A 23 -17.08 16.47 31.34
C ASN A 23 -17.98 17.66 30.95
N ALA A 24 -17.44 18.88 30.86
CA ALA A 24 -18.19 20.10 30.53
C ALA A 24 -19.02 20.01 29.23
N LEU A 25 -18.65 19.08 28.34
CA LEU A 25 -19.42 18.72 27.15
C LEU A 25 -20.76 18.06 27.47
N ALA A 26 -20.82 17.22 28.50
CA ALA A 26 -22.04 16.56 28.93
C ALA A 26 -23.05 17.56 29.51
N GLU A 27 -22.61 18.48 30.39
CA GLU A 27 -23.48 19.51 30.96
C GLU A 27 -24.06 20.44 29.90
N THR A 28 -23.26 20.85 28.92
CA THR A 28 -23.72 21.69 27.81
C THR A 28 -24.68 20.96 26.86
N LEU A 29 -24.49 19.65 26.65
CA LEU A 29 -25.43 18.80 25.91
C LEU A 29 -26.76 18.59 26.65
N THR A 30 -26.75 18.32 27.95
CA THR A 30 -27.99 18.17 28.74
C THR A 30 -28.76 19.48 28.87
N GLY A 31 -28.07 20.61 29.10
CA GLY A 31 -28.71 21.92 29.17
C GLY A 31 -29.31 22.36 27.84
N GLY A 32 -28.68 22.00 26.72
CA GLY A 32 -29.24 22.21 25.37
C GLY A 32 -30.49 21.37 25.12
N TRP A 33 -30.53 20.12 25.61
CA TRP A 33 -31.66 19.21 25.45
C TRP A 33 -32.89 19.60 26.28
N GLU A 34 -32.71 20.09 27.51
CA GLU A 34 -33.81 20.58 28.33
C GLU A 34 -34.46 21.84 27.76
N LYS A 35 -33.65 22.79 27.25
CA LYS A 35 -34.15 23.99 26.58
C LYS A 35 -34.89 23.68 25.27
N PHE A 36 -34.45 22.65 24.55
CA PHE A 36 -35.15 22.15 23.37
C PHE A 36 -36.52 21.54 23.72
N LYS A 37 -36.63 20.76 24.80
CA LYS A 37 -37.90 20.19 25.28
C LYS A 37 -38.88 21.23 25.81
N GLN A 38 -38.39 22.34 26.37
CA GLN A 38 -39.23 23.41 26.91
C GLN A 38 -39.89 24.29 25.83
N GLY A 39 -39.59 24.08 24.53
CA GLY A 39 -40.26 24.78 23.43
C GLY A 39 -40.01 26.30 23.40
N GLN A 40 -39.12 26.79 24.25
CA GLN A 40 -38.90 28.22 24.45
C GLN A 40 -37.79 28.69 23.50
N LEU A 41 -38.24 29.30 22.40
CA LEU A 41 -37.48 30.19 21.51
C LEU A 41 -36.45 29.55 20.57
N VAL A 42 -36.94 28.73 19.64
CA VAL A 42 -36.31 28.63 18.32
C VAL A 42 -37.31 29.20 17.32
N SER A 43 -37.02 30.37 16.74
CA SER A 43 -37.89 30.93 15.69
C SER A 43 -38.09 29.89 14.58
N TYR A 44 -39.26 29.88 13.94
CA TYR A 44 -39.57 28.91 12.86
C TYR A 44 -38.47 28.86 11.78
N ARG A 45 -37.81 30.01 11.54
CA ARG A 45 -36.65 30.12 10.62
C ARG A 45 -35.44 29.32 11.09
N VAL A 46 -35.11 29.37 12.37
CA VAL A 46 -33.98 28.60 12.92
C VAL A 46 -34.32 27.13 12.94
N MET A 47 -35.55 26.73 13.31
CA MET A 47 -35.96 25.32 13.28
C MET A 47 -35.91 24.74 11.86
N ALA A 48 -36.40 25.48 10.86
CA ALA A 48 -36.30 25.10 9.45
C ALA A 48 -34.84 24.97 8.99
N LEU A 49 -33.97 25.92 9.38
CA LEU A 49 -32.54 25.87 9.07
C LEU A 49 -31.86 24.64 9.69
N THR A 50 -32.14 24.34 10.97
CA THR A 50 -31.58 23.17 11.66
C THR A 50 -32.04 21.87 11.00
N LEU A 51 -33.31 21.80 10.58
CA LEU A 51 -33.86 20.62 9.90
C LEU A 51 -33.19 20.41 8.54
N VAL A 52 -32.96 21.48 7.78
CA VAL A 52 -32.19 21.42 6.52
C VAL A 52 -30.76 20.96 6.76
N ILE A 53 -30.09 21.47 7.81
CA ILE A 53 -28.73 21.06 8.16
C ILE A 53 -28.69 19.57 8.56
N VAL A 54 -29.62 19.11 9.39
CA VAL A 54 -29.70 17.70 9.81
C VAL A 54 -30.02 16.80 8.63
N ALA A 55 -30.91 17.22 7.73
CA ALA A 55 -31.21 16.49 6.50
C ALA A 55 -29.99 16.41 5.57
N ALA A 56 -29.27 17.53 5.39
CA ALA A 56 -28.04 17.56 4.60
C ALA A 56 -26.98 16.63 5.19
N ILE A 57 -26.73 16.69 6.51
CA ILE A 57 -25.81 15.79 7.21
C ILE A 57 -26.24 14.33 7.05
N GLY A 58 -27.54 14.03 7.20
CA GLY A 58 -28.09 12.69 7.04
C GLY A 58 -27.89 12.13 5.64
N VAL A 59 -28.13 12.95 4.61
CA VAL A 59 -27.90 12.59 3.20
C VAL A 59 -26.41 12.39 2.93
N THR A 60 -25.55 13.29 3.37
CA THR A 60 -24.09 13.15 3.19
C THR A 60 -23.56 11.91 3.91
N TYR A 61 -24.00 11.65 5.14
CA TYR A 61 -23.62 10.45 5.89
C TYR A 61 -24.10 9.17 5.19
N TYR A 62 -25.34 9.14 4.70
CA TYR A 62 -25.87 8.01 3.95
C TYR A 62 -25.09 7.75 2.66
N ILE A 63 -24.71 8.80 1.92
CA ILE A 63 -23.86 8.68 0.72
C ILE A 63 -22.48 8.13 1.10
N LEU A 64 -21.85 8.65 2.16
CA LEU A 64 -20.53 8.17 2.60
C LEU A 64 -20.57 6.71 3.06
N VAL A 65 -21.62 6.28 3.77
CA VAL A 65 -21.76 4.89 4.23
C VAL A 65 -22.14 3.94 3.09
N SER A 66 -23.00 4.36 2.17
CA SER A 66 -23.37 3.54 1.01
C SER A 66 -22.22 3.37 0.03
N ASN A 67 -21.37 4.40 -0.13
CA ASN A 67 -20.14 4.32 -0.93
C ASN A 67 -19.17 3.27 -0.39
N LYS A 68 -19.08 3.07 0.93
CA LYS A 68 -18.20 2.03 1.51
C LYS A 68 -18.56 0.62 1.02
N LYS A 69 -19.85 0.30 0.86
CA LYS A 69 -20.28 -1.02 0.36
C LYS A 69 -19.87 -1.24 -1.10
N VAL A 70 -20.01 -0.20 -1.92
CA VAL A 70 -19.60 -0.21 -3.34
C VAL A 70 -18.08 -0.28 -3.46
N GLU A 71 -17.35 0.37 -2.57
CA GLU A 71 -15.90 0.28 -2.52
C GLU A 71 -15.42 -1.09 -2.06
N SER A 72 -16.05 -1.68 -1.05
CA SER A 72 -15.76 -3.06 -0.62
C SER A 72 -16.06 -4.08 -1.71
N SER A 73 -17.14 -3.94 -2.48
CA SER A 73 -17.43 -4.86 -3.59
C SER A 73 -16.36 -4.80 -4.67
N LYS A 74 -15.82 -3.61 -4.96
CA LYS A 74 -14.69 -3.45 -5.90
C LYS A 74 -13.43 -4.18 -5.46
N TRP A 75 -13.14 -4.23 -4.16
CA TRP A 75 -12.01 -5.00 -3.63
C TRP A 75 -12.21 -6.50 -3.81
N VAL A 76 -13.43 -7.01 -3.57
CA VAL A 76 -13.77 -8.42 -3.79
C VAL A 76 -13.73 -8.77 -5.27
N GLU A 77 -14.26 -7.91 -6.13
CA GLU A 77 -14.19 -8.09 -7.58
C GLU A 77 -12.73 -8.14 -8.05
N TRP A 78 -11.89 -7.21 -7.60
CA TRP A 78 -10.47 -7.19 -7.92
C TRP A 78 -9.74 -8.47 -7.46
N ASP A 79 -10.00 -8.93 -6.23
CA ASP A 79 -9.41 -10.16 -5.67
C ASP A 79 -9.84 -11.43 -6.44
N SER A 80 -11.05 -11.40 -7.04
CA SER A 80 -11.53 -12.51 -7.88
C SER A 80 -10.86 -12.59 -9.27
N LEU A 81 -10.10 -11.55 -9.68
CA LEU A 81 -9.44 -11.51 -10.98
C LEU A 81 -8.17 -12.35 -10.97
N ALA A 82 -8.24 -13.58 -11.47
CA ALA A 82 -7.09 -14.47 -11.54
C ALA A 82 -6.22 -14.28 -12.80
N SER A 83 -6.67 -13.52 -13.81
CA SER A 83 -5.99 -13.43 -15.10
C SER A 83 -5.60 -12.01 -15.51
N THR A 84 -4.45 -11.88 -16.18
CA THR A 84 -3.94 -10.60 -16.72
C THR A 84 -4.97 -9.91 -17.62
N ALA A 85 -5.65 -10.66 -18.49
CA ALA A 85 -6.69 -10.13 -19.36
C ALA A 85 -7.90 -9.58 -18.58
N SER A 86 -8.34 -10.29 -17.54
CA SER A 86 -9.43 -9.84 -16.68
C SER A 86 -9.07 -8.59 -15.88
N MET A 87 -7.80 -8.44 -15.47
CA MET A 87 -7.30 -7.23 -14.80
C MET A 87 -7.25 -6.03 -15.75
N GLU A 88 -6.82 -6.21 -16.99
CA GLU A 88 -6.87 -5.14 -18.01
C GLU A 88 -8.29 -4.71 -18.32
N GLU A 89 -9.23 -5.65 -18.45
CA GLU A 89 -10.65 -5.33 -18.61
C GLU A 89 -11.22 -4.58 -17.42
N TYR A 90 -10.87 -5.00 -16.20
CA TYR A 90 -11.31 -4.34 -14.98
C TYR A 90 -10.80 -2.89 -14.91
N ALA A 91 -9.53 -2.67 -15.26
CA ALA A 91 -8.94 -1.33 -15.32
C ALA A 91 -9.67 -0.42 -16.33
N LYS A 92 -10.07 -0.96 -17.48
CA LYS A 92 -10.87 -0.24 -18.48
C LYS A 92 -12.30 0.06 -18.00
N LYS A 93 -12.92 -0.86 -17.25
CA LYS A 93 -14.28 -0.72 -16.73
C LYS A 93 -14.37 0.26 -15.55
N ASN A 94 -13.32 0.35 -14.74
CA ASN A 94 -13.27 1.19 -13.53
C ASN A 94 -12.11 2.20 -13.59
N PRO A 95 -12.09 3.17 -14.53
CA PRO A 95 -10.99 4.11 -14.62
C PRO A 95 -10.86 4.96 -13.34
N ASN A 96 -9.62 5.34 -13.00
CA ASN A 96 -9.28 6.20 -11.86
C ASN A 96 -9.59 5.66 -10.45
N THR A 97 -9.95 4.39 -10.31
CA THR A 97 -10.09 3.77 -8.97
C THR A 97 -8.74 3.20 -8.51
N THR A 98 -8.48 3.20 -7.20
CA THR A 98 -7.25 2.60 -6.64
C THR A 98 -7.10 1.14 -7.05
N GLN A 99 -8.22 0.39 -7.07
CA GLN A 99 -8.25 -1.02 -7.48
C GLN A 99 -7.83 -1.18 -8.95
N ALA A 100 -8.26 -0.30 -9.85
CA ALA A 100 -7.85 -0.35 -11.25
C ALA A 100 -6.37 -0.02 -11.44
N ARG A 101 -5.83 0.93 -10.65
CA ARG A 101 -4.39 1.24 -10.65
C ARG A 101 -3.57 0.05 -10.18
N LEU A 102 -4.01 -0.61 -9.10
CA LEU A 102 -3.36 -1.83 -8.58
C LEU A 102 -3.46 -3.00 -9.56
N ALA A 103 -4.60 -3.17 -10.23
CA ALA A 103 -4.75 -4.17 -11.30
C ALA A 103 -3.76 -3.92 -12.45
N THR A 104 -3.61 -2.66 -12.88
CA THR A 104 -2.66 -2.27 -13.93
C THR A 104 -1.22 -2.50 -13.50
N LEU A 105 -0.92 -2.24 -12.22
CA LEU A 105 0.38 -2.53 -11.64
C LEU A 105 0.70 -4.03 -11.62
N GLU A 106 -0.27 -4.87 -11.27
CA GLU A 106 -0.08 -6.33 -11.26
C GLU A 106 0.09 -6.90 -12.67
N VAL A 107 -0.65 -6.36 -13.65
CA VAL A 107 -0.44 -6.65 -15.07
C VAL A 107 0.97 -6.27 -15.50
N ALA A 108 1.45 -5.08 -15.14
CA ALA A 108 2.81 -4.64 -15.48
C ALA A 108 3.88 -5.53 -14.81
N ARG A 109 3.66 -5.98 -13.57
CA ARG A 109 4.55 -6.94 -12.89
C ARG A 109 4.59 -8.28 -13.60
N THR A 110 3.43 -8.81 -13.99
CA THR A 110 3.32 -10.08 -14.72
C THR A 110 3.99 -9.99 -16.09
N GLN A 111 3.78 -8.89 -16.80
CA GLN A 111 4.41 -8.60 -18.09
C GLN A 111 5.94 -8.48 -18.00
N LEU A 112 6.46 -7.88 -16.93
CA LEU A 112 7.90 -7.77 -16.72
C LEU A 112 8.52 -9.11 -16.27
N GLY A 113 7.88 -9.82 -15.33
CA GLY A 113 8.39 -11.05 -14.72
C GLY A 113 8.11 -12.29 -15.55
N ALA A 114 6.94 -12.89 -15.35
CA ALA A 114 6.57 -14.19 -15.89
C ALA A 114 6.44 -14.21 -17.42
N ASP A 115 5.86 -13.16 -18.02
CA ASP A 115 5.70 -13.10 -19.47
C ASP A 115 6.92 -12.49 -20.19
N GLY A 116 7.76 -11.76 -19.46
CA GLY A 116 8.92 -11.04 -19.96
C GLY A 116 10.22 -11.74 -19.63
N ILE A 117 10.83 -11.38 -18.50
CA ILE A 117 12.18 -11.81 -18.09
C ILE A 117 12.34 -13.33 -18.09
N GLU A 118 11.38 -14.07 -17.53
CA GLU A 118 11.45 -15.54 -17.45
C GLU A 118 11.39 -16.21 -18.83
N ARG A 119 10.76 -15.56 -19.81
CA ARG A 119 10.61 -16.08 -21.17
C ARG A 119 11.67 -15.57 -22.14
N LEU A 120 12.54 -14.65 -21.74
CA LEU A 120 13.65 -14.17 -22.58
C LEU A 120 14.65 -15.30 -22.90
N SER A 121 14.83 -16.27 -22.01
CA SER A 121 15.71 -17.42 -22.22
C SER A 121 15.08 -18.56 -23.01
N ALA A 122 13.84 -18.40 -23.50
CA ALA A 122 13.18 -19.43 -24.29
C ALA A 122 13.97 -19.73 -25.59
N GLN A 123 14.02 -21.00 -25.98
CA GLN A 123 14.70 -21.42 -27.20
C GLN A 123 13.98 -20.93 -28.46
N ASP A 124 12.64 -20.87 -28.39
CA ASP A 124 11.77 -20.41 -29.47
C ASP A 124 11.89 -18.89 -29.72
N LYS A 125 12.15 -18.51 -30.98
CA LYS A 125 12.30 -17.10 -31.39
C LYS A 125 10.99 -16.32 -31.22
N ASP A 126 9.84 -16.95 -31.44
CA ASP A 126 8.53 -16.28 -31.33
C ASP A 126 8.16 -16.00 -29.87
N VAL A 127 8.51 -16.92 -28.97
CA VAL A 127 8.32 -16.74 -27.52
C VAL A 127 9.21 -15.61 -27.01
N ARG A 128 10.48 -15.55 -27.44
CA ARG A 128 11.39 -14.44 -27.07
C ARG A 128 10.88 -13.10 -27.59
N LYS A 129 10.34 -13.04 -28.81
CA LYS A 129 9.79 -11.80 -29.36
C LYS A 129 8.61 -11.30 -28.53
N LYS A 130 7.67 -12.19 -28.17
CA LYS A 130 6.56 -11.86 -27.27
C LYS A 130 7.04 -11.39 -25.90
N ALA A 131 8.10 -12.01 -25.37
CA ALA A 131 8.69 -11.59 -24.10
C ALA A 131 9.24 -10.17 -24.16
N VAL A 132 9.93 -9.81 -25.24
CA VAL A 132 10.41 -8.43 -25.47
C VAL A 132 9.24 -7.45 -25.56
N GLU A 133 8.18 -7.79 -26.31
CA GLU A 133 6.98 -6.95 -26.41
C GLU A 133 6.30 -6.75 -25.05
N SER A 134 6.25 -7.79 -24.21
CA SER A 134 5.73 -7.69 -22.83
C SER A 134 6.58 -6.76 -21.96
N ILE A 135 7.91 -6.84 -22.05
CA ILE A 135 8.81 -5.94 -21.30
C ILE A 135 8.68 -4.50 -21.80
N GLU A 136 8.51 -4.28 -23.10
CA GLU A 136 8.27 -2.95 -23.66
C GLU A 136 6.95 -2.34 -23.15
N LYS A 137 5.87 -3.13 -23.08
CA LYS A 137 4.61 -2.70 -22.46
C LYS A 137 4.79 -2.34 -20.99
N ALA A 138 5.51 -3.17 -20.23
CA ALA A 138 5.78 -2.91 -18.82
C ALA A 138 6.61 -1.62 -18.64
N ARG A 139 7.64 -1.40 -19.47
CA ARG A 139 8.45 -0.17 -19.50
C ARG A 139 7.60 1.08 -19.71
N GLU A 140 6.57 1.01 -20.55
CA GLU A 140 5.66 2.14 -20.79
C GLU A 140 4.62 2.34 -19.68
N ALA A 141 4.23 1.25 -18.99
CA ALA A 141 3.24 1.28 -17.93
C ALA A 141 3.81 1.83 -16.61
N PHE A 142 5.00 1.40 -16.21
CA PHE A 142 5.58 1.75 -14.91
C PHE A 142 5.76 3.26 -14.65
N PRO A 143 6.25 4.08 -15.60
CA PRO A 143 6.35 5.52 -15.39
C PRO A 143 4.98 6.18 -15.16
N LYS A 144 3.96 5.76 -15.92
CA LYS A 144 2.59 6.27 -15.78
C LYS A 144 2.03 5.92 -14.40
N LEU A 145 2.25 4.67 -13.96
CA LEU A 145 1.85 4.23 -12.63
C LEU A 145 2.60 4.97 -11.51
N ALA A 146 3.89 5.28 -11.69
CA ALA A 146 4.66 6.04 -10.73
C ALA A 146 4.07 7.45 -10.51
N ASP A 147 3.57 8.09 -11.56
CA ASP A 147 2.88 9.38 -11.47
C ASP A 147 1.51 9.25 -10.79
N GLU A 148 0.79 8.17 -11.05
CA GLU A 148 -0.51 7.88 -10.43
C GLU A 148 -0.42 7.50 -8.94
N PHE A 149 0.71 6.93 -8.51
CA PHE A 149 0.99 6.55 -7.12
C PHE A 149 1.86 7.57 -6.37
N LYS A 150 1.89 8.84 -6.79
CA LYS A 150 2.69 9.89 -6.15
C LYS A 150 2.44 10.05 -4.63
N ASP A 151 1.24 9.71 -4.16
CA ASP A 151 0.82 9.82 -2.77
C ASP A 151 1.22 8.60 -1.92
N ASP A 152 1.68 7.52 -2.55
CA ASP A 152 2.20 6.31 -1.91
C ASP A 152 3.68 6.13 -2.25
N PRO A 153 4.60 6.54 -1.35
CA PRO A 153 6.04 6.45 -1.59
C PRO A 153 6.52 5.03 -1.90
N LEU A 154 5.89 4.00 -1.30
CA LEU A 154 6.30 2.62 -1.49
C LEU A 154 5.94 2.14 -2.90
N LEU A 155 4.69 2.34 -3.32
CA LEU A 155 4.24 1.95 -4.65
C LEU A 155 4.93 2.76 -5.74
N LYS A 156 5.16 4.06 -5.52
CA LYS A 156 5.94 4.91 -6.43
C LYS A 156 7.35 4.35 -6.63
N THR A 157 8.05 4.06 -5.53
CA THR A 157 9.43 3.52 -5.57
C THR A 157 9.45 2.18 -6.30
N GLN A 158 8.47 1.31 -6.05
CA GLN A 158 8.35 0.04 -6.76
C GLN A 158 8.10 0.22 -8.27
N CYS A 159 7.28 1.18 -8.68
CA CYS A 159 7.06 1.48 -10.09
C CYS A 159 8.35 1.98 -10.75
N LEU A 160 9.08 2.89 -10.10
CA LEU A 160 10.36 3.40 -10.59
C LEU A 160 11.40 2.27 -10.73
N LEU A 161 11.46 1.36 -9.75
CA LEU A 161 12.32 0.18 -9.80
C LEU A 161 11.90 -0.77 -10.94
N GLY A 162 10.60 -0.95 -11.16
CA GLY A 162 10.06 -1.70 -12.29
C GLY A 162 10.48 -1.10 -13.63
N ALA A 163 10.45 0.22 -13.77
CA ALA A 163 10.93 0.93 -14.96
C ALA A 163 12.43 0.73 -15.18
N ALA A 164 13.24 0.87 -14.12
CA ALA A 164 14.68 0.60 -14.18
C ALA A 164 14.98 -0.84 -14.62
N LYS A 165 14.28 -1.81 -14.04
CA LYS A 165 14.42 -3.24 -14.35
C LYS A 165 13.97 -3.56 -15.78
N ALA A 166 12.92 -2.92 -16.28
CA ALA A 166 12.47 -3.09 -17.66
C ALA A 166 13.51 -2.55 -18.66
N GLU A 167 14.08 -1.36 -18.42
CA GLU A 167 15.17 -0.84 -19.25
C GLU A 167 16.39 -1.75 -19.18
N ALA A 168 16.79 -2.19 -17.99
CA ALA A 168 17.90 -3.12 -17.80
C ALA A 168 17.70 -4.46 -18.54
N ALA A 169 16.48 -4.99 -18.57
CA ALA A 169 16.15 -6.22 -19.29
C ALA A 169 16.20 -6.05 -20.82
N LEU A 170 15.94 -4.85 -21.32
CA LEU A 170 16.05 -4.53 -22.75
C LEU A 170 17.49 -4.18 -23.17
N VAL A 171 18.38 -3.90 -22.22
CA VAL A 171 19.80 -3.67 -22.47
C VAL A 171 20.44 -5.01 -22.91
N GLY A 172 20.94 -5.02 -24.14
CA GLY A 172 21.46 -6.24 -24.79
C GLY A 172 20.46 -6.93 -25.72
N MET A 173 19.20 -6.51 -25.76
CA MET A 173 18.22 -7.00 -26.73
C MET A 173 18.30 -6.21 -28.02
N LEU A 174 18.47 -6.92 -29.14
CA LEU A 174 18.64 -6.35 -30.47
C LEU A 174 17.31 -5.79 -31.00
N LYS A 175 17.37 -4.64 -31.65
CA LYS A 175 16.26 -4.07 -32.42
C LYS A 175 16.33 -4.59 -33.85
N ASP A 176 15.26 -5.22 -34.31
CA ASP A 176 15.07 -5.67 -35.70
C ASP A 176 16.30 -6.39 -36.31
N ASP A 177 16.85 -7.35 -35.57
CA ASP A 177 18.04 -8.15 -35.94
C ASP A 177 19.30 -7.32 -36.31
N SER A 178 19.32 -6.02 -35.97
CA SER A 178 20.45 -5.12 -36.19
C SER A 178 21.42 -5.16 -35.01
N LEU A 179 22.67 -5.57 -35.25
CA LEU A 179 23.73 -5.73 -34.23
C LEU A 179 24.12 -4.43 -33.52
N ASP A 180 23.78 -3.27 -34.11
CA ASP A 180 24.21 -1.96 -33.64
C ASP A 180 23.13 -1.21 -32.84
N GLN A 181 21.91 -1.74 -32.75
CA GLN A 181 20.80 -1.08 -32.06
C GLN A 181 20.23 -1.95 -30.95
N PHE A 182 20.39 -1.50 -29.71
CA PHE A 182 19.76 -2.09 -28.54
C PHE A 182 18.40 -1.44 -28.25
N ARG A 183 17.46 -2.23 -27.73
CA ARG A 183 16.11 -1.76 -27.35
C ARG A 183 16.10 -0.98 -26.03
N GLY A 184 17.06 -1.25 -25.15
CA GLY A 184 17.27 -0.55 -23.87
C GLY A 184 18.48 0.38 -23.91
N ASP A 185 18.46 1.39 -23.05
CA ASP A 185 19.57 2.35 -22.86
C ASP A 185 20.11 2.24 -21.43
N PRO A 186 21.39 1.87 -21.23
CA PRO A 186 22.01 1.82 -19.92
C PRO A 186 21.92 3.16 -19.16
N LYS A 187 21.95 4.30 -19.87
CA LYS A 187 21.84 5.62 -19.24
C LYS A 187 20.45 5.84 -18.66
N LYS A 188 19.41 5.45 -19.38
CA LYS A 188 18.03 5.53 -18.87
C LYS A 188 17.81 4.63 -17.66
N ALA A 189 18.42 3.44 -17.64
CA ALA A 189 18.36 2.57 -16.47
C ALA A 189 18.98 3.25 -15.24
N VAL A 190 20.12 3.93 -15.40
CA VAL A 190 20.74 4.76 -14.35
C VAL A 190 19.82 5.89 -13.92
N ASP A 191 19.24 6.64 -14.86
CA ASP A 191 18.33 7.75 -14.55
C ASP A 191 17.11 7.28 -13.72
N TRP A 192 16.58 6.08 -14.01
CA TRP A 192 15.50 5.50 -13.21
C TRP A 192 15.96 5.07 -11.82
N LEU A 193 17.16 4.48 -11.69
CA LEU A 193 17.75 4.12 -10.40
C LEU A 193 18.02 5.35 -9.52
N ASP A 194 18.46 6.46 -10.10
CA ASP A 194 18.61 7.73 -9.38
C ASP A 194 17.26 8.21 -8.84
N LYS A 195 16.20 8.16 -9.65
CA LYS A 195 14.84 8.51 -9.18
C LYS A 195 14.36 7.61 -8.05
N VAL A 196 14.74 6.32 -8.05
CA VAL A 196 14.46 5.40 -6.93
C VAL A 196 15.20 5.84 -5.67
N ALA A 197 16.49 6.18 -5.79
CA ALA A 197 17.30 6.67 -4.68
C ALA A 197 16.78 8.00 -4.11
N GLU A 198 16.30 8.90 -4.97
CA GLU A 198 15.67 10.16 -4.56
C GLU A 198 14.31 9.96 -3.91
N ALA A 199 13.51 9.00 -4.38
CA ALA A 199 12.19 8.71 -3.84
C ALA A 199 12.25 8.06 -2.44
N ALA A 200 13.32 7.32 -2.14
CA ALA A 200 13.45 6.56 -0.90
C ALA A 200 14.89 6.53 -0.33
N PRO A 201 15.52 7.68 -0.04
CA PRO A 201 16.96 7.76 0.26
C PRO A 201 17.39 7.02 1.53
N ASP A 202 16.50 6.95 2.52
CA ASP A 202 16.79 6.34 3.82
C ASP A 202 16.58 4.81 3.83
N THR A 203 15.95 4.27 2.79
CA THR A 203 15.66 2.84 2.66
C THR A 203 16.86 2.07 2.11
N ASP A 204 16.95 0.78 2.43
CA ASP A 204 18.01 -0.08 1.88
C ASP A 204 17.93 -0.13 0.35
N TRP A 205 16.72 -0.13 -0.23
CA TRP A 205 16.55 -0.11 -1.69
C TRP A 205 17.02 1.19 -2.35
N GLY A 206 16.81 2.34 -1.70
CA GLY A 206 17.32 3.62 -2.21
C GLY A 206 18.84 3.66 -2.20
N LYS A 207 19.46 3.16 -1.13
CA LYS A 207 20.93 3.05 -1.02
C LYS A 207 21.50 2.07 -2.04
N ASP A 208 20.88 0.90 -2.19
CA ASP A 208 21.27 -0.10 -3.18
C ASP A 208 21.12 0.44 -4.59
N SER A 209 20.00 1.11 -4.90
CA SER A 209 19.77 1.72 -6.22
C SER A 209 20.80 2.78 -6.55
N LYS A 210 21.17 3.64 -5.58
CA LYS A 210 22.23 4.63 -5.74
C LYS A 210 23.59 3.99 -5.98
N LYS A 211 23.93 2.98 -5.18
CA LYS A 211 25.17 2.22 -5.35
C LYS A 211 25.23 1.57 -6.74
N PHE A 212 24.14 0.99 -7.21
CA PHE A 212 24.06 0.42 -8.55
C PHE A 212 24.18 1.47 -9.65
N ALA A 213 23.51 2.63 -9.51
CA ALA A 213 23.64 3.74 -10.44
C ALA A 213 25.11 4.22 -10.56
N ASP A 214 25.79 4.41 -9.42
CA ASP A 214 27.19 4.83 -9.37
C ASP A 214 28.13 3.77 -9.94
N GLU A 215 27.88 2.49 -9.65
CA GLU A 215 28.64 1.40 -10.25
C GLU A 215 28.49 1.35 -11.77
N LEU A 216 27.28 1.55 -12.30
CA LEU A 216 27.05 1.58 -13.75
C LEU A 216 27.73 2.76 -14.43
N ARG A 217 27.72 3.95 -13.82
CA ARG A 217 28.42 5.14 -14.36
C ARG A 217 29.93 4.95 -14.49
N ASN A 218 30.54 4.17 -13.60
CA ASN A 218 31.98 3.95 -13.55
C ASN A 218 32.47 2.80 -14.45
N LEU A 219 31.56 2.08 -15.12
CA LEU A 219 31.88 0.95 -15.97
C LEU A 219 31.89 1.35 -17.46
N ASN A 220 32.68 0.64 -18.26
CA ASN A 220 32.60 0.73 -19.71
C ASN A 220 31.30 0.10 -20.24
N THR A 221 30.85 0.47 -21.45
CA THR A 221 29.55 0.05 -22.01
C THR A 221 29.33 -1.48 -22.01
N LYS A 222 30.37 -2.27 -22.29
CA LYS A 222 30.27 -3.74 -22.25
C LYS A 222 30.04 -4.27 -20.83
N ASP A 223 30.77 -3.74 -19.85
CA ASP A 223 30.65 -4.14 -18.45
C ASP A 223 29.33 -3.65 -17.83
N GLN A 224 28.83 -2.48 -18.26
CA GLN A 224 27.49 -1.99 -17.93
C GLN A 224 26.41 -2.98 -18.36
N ILE A 225 26.48 -3.49 -19.61
CA ILE A 225 25.52 -4.45 -20.14
C ILE A 225 25.54 -5.74 -19.31
N VAL A 226 26.73 -6.32 -19.08
CA VAL A 226 26.88 -7.56 -18.31
C VAL A 226 26.33 -7.40 -16.89
N LYS A 227 26.63 -6.26 -16.26
CA LYS A 227 26.17 -5.96 -14.90
C LYS A 227 24.66 -5.75 -14.85
N LEU A 228 24.09 -5.00 -15.79
CA LEU A 228 22.63 -4.81 -15.91
C LEU A 228 21.90 -6.15 -16.09
N GLN A 229 22.42 -7.03 -16.94
CA GLN A 229 21.84 -8.36 -17.12
C GLN A 229 21.89 -9.19 -15.83
N THR A 230 22.97 -9.12 -15.05
CA THR A 230 23.07 -9.79 -13.75
C THR A 230 22.09 -9.21 -12.72
N ILE A 231 21.88 -7.89 -12.78
CA ILE A 231 20.99 -7.14 -11.89
C ILE A 231 19.52 -7.52 -12.12
N VAL A 232 19.09 -7.73 -13.36
CA VAL A 232 17.71 -8.15 -13.69
C VAL A 232 17.32 -9.43 -12.94
N TYR A 233 18.26 -10.35 -12.73
CA TYR A 233 18.04 -11.59 -12.00
C TYR A 233 18.28 -11.50 -10.48
N SER A 234 18.87 -10.42 -9.97
CA SER A 234 19.24 -10.28 -8.55
C SER A 234 18.49 -9.17 -7.79
N ILE A 235 17.87 -8.20 -8.46
CA ILE A 235 17.00 -7.22 -7.78
C ILE A 235 15.76 -7.94 -7.24
N GLN A 236 15.74 -8.12 -5.91
CA GLN A 236 14.55 -8.44 -5.15
C GLN A 236 13.61 -7.24 -5.12
N ALA A 237 12.31 -7.48 -5.28
CA ALA A 237 11.30 -6.46 -5.12
C ALA A 237 11.30 -5.92 -3.68
N PRO A 238 10.89 -4.66 -3.45
CA PRO A 238 10.76 -4.12 -2.12
C PRO A 238 9.85 -5.02 -1.27
N SER A 239 10.45 -5.68 -0.27
CA SER A 239 9.74 -6.47 0.71
C SER A 239 9.15 -5.55 1.78
N LEU A 240 7.95 -5.85 2.27
CA LEU A 240 7.45 -5.13 3.43
C LEU A 240 8.47 -5.25 4.58
N PRO A 241 8.72 -4.19 5.37
CA PRO A 241 9.56 -4.29 6.55
C PRO A 241 9.03 -5.46 7.38
N THR A 242 9.91 -6.43 7.64
CA THR A 242 9.56 -7.59 8.46
C THR A 242 9.09 -7.06 9.81
N LEU A 243 7.79 -7.22 10.10
CA LEU A 243 7.25 -7.01 11.43
C LEU A 243 8.04 -7.93 12.37
N ASP A 244 8.89 -7.30 13.18
CA ASP A 244 9.74 -7.97 14.15
C ASP A 244 8.86 -8.90 14.99
N PRO A 245 9.08 -10.24 15.01
CA PRO A 245 8.18 -11.22 15.61
C PRO A 245 8.16 -11.20 17.15
N LYS A 246 8.47 -10.06 17.77
CA LYS A 246 8.15 -9.78 19.19
C LYS A 246 6.67 -9.43 19.35
N LEU A 247 5.77 -10.22 18.76
CA LEU A 247 4.41 -10.28 19.24
C LEU A 247 4.42 -11.21 20.45
N PRO A 248 3.97 -10.77 21.64
CA PRO A 248 3.83 -11.65 22.79
C PRO A 248 2.93 -12.81 22.38
N SER A 249 3.41 -14.03 22.55
CA SER A 249 2.66 -15.24 22.28
C SER A 249 1.31 -15.16 22.99
N LEU A 250 0.22 -15.13 22.24
CA LEU A 250 -1.14 -15.38 22.73
C LEU A 250 -1.29 -16.89 23.02
N SER A 251 -0.43 -17.41 23.88
CA SER A 251 -0.49 -18.76 24.46
C SER A 251 -1.44 -18.76 25.66
N GLY A 252 -2.70 -18.43 25.39
CA GLY A 252 -3.72 -18.29 26.44
C GLY A 252 -5.16 -18.57 25.98
N LEU A 253 -5.36 -19.21 24.82
CA LEU A 253 -6.68 -19.70 24.43
C LEU A 253 -6.81 -21.19 24.76
N PRO A 254 -7.62 -21.57 25.77
CA PRO A 254 -7.82 -22.96 26.13
C PRO A 254 -8.74 -23.67 25.12
N GLY A 255 -8.23 -24.75 24.53
CA GLY A 255 -8.99 -25.95 24.20
C GLY A 255 -9.97 -25.90 23.02
N SER A 256 -9.52 -26.37 21.86
CA SER A 256 -10.39 -27.10 20.93
C SER A 256 -9.67 -28.36 20.49
N GLY A 257 -10.07 -29.49 21.08
CA GLY A 257 -9.56 -30.81 20.74
C GLY A 257 -10.09 -31.25 19.38
N GLY A 258 -9.30 -31.08 18.33
CA GLY A 258 -9.49 -31.74 17.04
C GLY A 258 -8.62 -32.97 16.96
N GLN A 259 -9.24 -34.16 16.99
CA GLN A 259 -8.57 -35.43 16.72
C GLN A 259 -8.02 -35.45 15.28
N PRO A 260 -6.86 -36.10 15.03
CA PRO A 260 -6.29 -36.20 13.69
C PRO A 260 -7.11 -37.13 12.79
N ILE A 261 -7.48 -36.63 11.61
CA ILE A 261 -8.09 -37.42 10.54
C ILE A 261 -7.01 -38.34 9.97
N VAL A 262 -7.19 -39.65 10.12
CA VAL A 262 -6.45 -40.67 9.36
C VAL A 262 -7.22 -40.90 8.06
N LEU A 263 -6.59 -40.59 6.92
CA LEU A 263 -7.11 -40.95 5.59
C LEU A 263 -6.48 -42.29 5.15
N PRO A 264 -7.23 -43.10 4.36
CA PRO A 264 -6.82 -44.44 3.92
C PRO A 264 -5.72 -44.43 2.85
#